data_AF-A0AA36DJE2-F1
#
_entry.id   AF-A0AA36DJE2-F1
#
_cell.length_a   1.000
_cell.length_b   1.000
_cell.length_c   1.000
_cell.angle_alpha   90.00
_cell.angle_beta   90.00
_cell.angle_gamma   90.00
#
_symmetry.space_group_name_H-M   'P 1'
#
loop_
_entity.id
_entity.type
_entity.pdbx_description
1 polymer ?
#
loop_
_entity_poly.entity_id
_entity_poly.type
_entity_poly.pdbx_seq_one_letter_code
_entity_poly.pdbx_strand_id
1 'polypeptide(L)'
;MIELDLWDRYWSLDSAGIEEYTGSKYSEKAKINEKVLQYFHDTIEKRNDGYYVRLPLEETCDQLPTNKAIAYRRLASVMKMLHANSELLQQYHSIFQEQLEAGILEEVVNTVPEYRTTGVTDAYPGEPRVVHAKDRMTEDPAVDGRPD
;
A
#
# COMPACT_ATOMS: atom_id res chain seq x y z
N MET A 1 34.84 -4.06 -3.06
CA MET A 1 35.29 -2.74 -3.53
C MET A 1 34.72 -2.36 -4.91
N ILE A 2 34.34 -3.30 -5.77
CA ILE A 2 33.82 -3.02 -7.13
C ILE A 2 32.31 -2.72 -7.15
N GLU A 3 31.55 -3.23 -6.16
CA GLU A 3 30.09 -3.10 -6.13
C GLU A 3 29.61 -1.71 -5.69
N LEU A 4 30.29 -1.08 -4.71
CA LEU A 4 29.99 0.29 -4.27
C LEU A 4 30.15 1.30 -5.41
N ASP A 5 31.19 1.15 -6.22
CA ASP A 5 31.49 2.03 -7.35
C ASP A 5 30.47 1.88 -8.50
N LEU A 6 29.90 0.68 -8.66
CA LEU A 6 28.83 0.41 -9.63
C LEU A 6 27.51 1.08 -9.21
N TRP A 7 27.19 1.02 -7.92
CA TRP A 7 25.99 1.66 -7.36
C TRP A 7 26.11 3.18 -7.36
N ASP A 8 27.27 3.74 -7.01
CA ASP A 8 27.53 5.19 -7.08
C ASP A 8 27.40 5.69 -8.52
N ARG A 9 27.93 4.94 -9.48
CA ARG A 9 27.80 5.28 -10.91
C ARG A 9 26.37 5.19 -11.41
N TYR A 10 25.63 4.16 -11.02
CA TYR A 10 24.22 3.98 -11.39
C TYR A 10 23.36 5.12 -10.85
N TRP A 11 23.53 5.47 -9.57
CA TRP A 11 22.82 6.56 -8.91
C TRP A 11 23.18 7.92 -9.51
N SER A 12 24.45 8.14 -9.83
CA SER A 12 24.93 9.37 -10.47
C SER A 12 24.31 9.57 -11.87
N LEU A 13 24.19 8.51 -12.67
CA LEU A 13 23.60 8.56 -14.02
C LEU A 13 22.09 8.81 -13.99
N ASP A 14 21.36 8.23 -13.03
CA ASP A 14 19.92 8.51 -12.83
C ASP A 14 19.72 9.96 -12.35
N SER A 15 20.65 10.48 -11.54
CA SER A 15 20.61 11.85 -11.04
C SER A 15 21.00 12.93 -12.07
N ALA A 16 21.72 12.57 -13.14
CA ALA A 16 22.19 13.53 -14.14
C ALA A 16 21.06 14.10 -15.03
N GLY A 17 19.87 13.49 -15.03
CA GLY A 17 18.68 13.97 -15.75
C GLY A 17 17.76 14.91 -14.96
N ILE A 18 18.04 15.14 -13.67
CA ILE A 18 17.18 15.88 -12.73
C ILE A 18 17.82 17.18 -12.18
N GLU A 19 18.99 17.59 -12.69
CA GLU A 19 19.59 18.88 -12.34
C GLU A 19 18.98 20.05 -13.13
N GLU A 20 17.68 20.23 -12.98
CA GLU A 20 17.00 21.50 -13.25
C GLU A 20 17.13 22.36 -11.99
N TYR A 21 17.97 23.41 -12.02
CA TYR A 21 18.14 24.46 -10.99
C TYR A 21 17.23 24.31 -9.75
N THR A 22 17.70 23.60 -8.72
CA THR A 22 16.90 23.15 -7.55
C THR A 22 17.15 23.98 -6.28
N GLY A 23 17.59 25.24 -6.37
CA GLY A 23 17.92 26.03 -5.18
C GLY A 23 16.76 26.11 -4.15
N SER A 24 15.52 26.32 -4.62
CA SER A 24 14.33 26.28 -3.76
C SER A 24 13.96 24.86 -3.34
N LYS A 25 14.02 23.90 -4.27
CA LYS A 25 13.66 22.49 -4.04
C LYS A 25 14.59 21.80 -3.05
N TYR A 26 15.89 22.13 -3.02
CA TYR A 26 16.85 21.55 -2.08
C TYR A 26 16.57 22.01 -0.65
N SER A 27 16.33 23.31 -0.46
CA SER A 27 15.96 23.85 0.86
C SER A 27 14.63 23.28 1.36
N GLU A 28 13.65 23.12 0.48
CA GLU A 28 12.36 22.52 0.81
C GLU A 28 12.50 21.04 1.17
N LYS A 29 13.25 20.26 0.39
CA LYS A 29 13.58 18.86 0.71
C LYS A 29 14.30 18.72 2.05
N ALA A 30 15.26 19.61 2.35
CA ALA A 30 15.98 19.58 3.61
C ALA A 30 15.05 19.77 4.81
N LYS A 31 14.10 20.72 4.71
CA LYS A 31 13.08 20.95 5.74
C LYS A 31 12.12 19.77 5.91
N ILE A 32 11.71 19.14 4.81
CA ILE A 32 10.88 17.93 4.84
C ILE A 32 11.64 16.79 5.53
N ASN A 33 12.91 16.61 5.17
CA ASN A 33 13.75 15.56 5.74
C ASN A 33 13.97 15.75 7.24
N GLU A 34 14.20 16.98 7.69
CA GLU A 34 14.33 17.31 9.11
C GLU A 34 13.06 16.93 9.90
N LYS A 35 11.88 17.26 9.36
CA LYS A 35 10.58 16.87 9.96
C LYS A 35 10.40 15.36 10.01
N VAL A 36 10.77 14.65 8.94
CA VAL A 36 10.67 13.18 8.87
C VAL A 36 11.59 12.52 9.90
N LEU A 37 12.83 13.01 10.04
CA LEU A 37 13.77 12.51 11.03
C LEU A 37 13.28 12.75 12.46
N GLN A 38 12.74 13.95 12.72
CA GLN A 38 12.14 14.26 14.02
C GLN A 38 10.98 13.31 14.34
N TYR A 39 10.05 13.14 13.40
CA TYR A 39 8.93 12.20 13.56
C TYR A 39 9.39 10.76 13.81
N PHE A 40 10.44 10.31 13.11
CA PHE A 40 11.01 8.98 13.33
C PHE A 40 11.55 8.83 14.76
N HIS A 41 12.31 9.81 15.24
CA HIS A 41 12.83 9.80 16.61
C HIS A 41 11.72 9.88 17.66
N ASP A 42 10.63 10.58 17.38
CA ASP A 42 9.50 10.73 18.29
C ASP A 42 8.60 9.48 18.33
N THR A 43 8.57 8.69 17.25
CA THR A 43 7.63 7.56 17.11
C THR A 43 8.27 6.19 17.21
N ILE A 44 9.60 6.12 17.36
CA ILE A 44 10.29 4.85 17.59
C ILE A 44 10.01 4.32 19.00
N GLU A 45 9.44 3.13 19.07
CA GLU A 45 9.11 2.42 20.29
C GLU A 45 9.90 1.10 20.33
N LYS A 46 10.74 0.93 21.35
CA LYS A 46 11.41 -0.35 21.61
C LYS A 46 10.49 -1.25 22.43
N ARG A 47 10.17 -2.42 21.89
CA ARG A 47 9.40 -3.48 22.54
C ARG A 47 10.28 -4.70 22.78
N ASN A 48 9.75 -5.70 23.49
CA ASN A 48 10.48 -6.92 23.83
C ASN A 48 10.89 -7.74 22.59
N ASP A 49 10.14 -7.57 21.50
CA ASP A 49 10.26 -8.30 20.23
C ASP A 49 10.92 -7.47 19.10
N GLY A 50 11.16 -6.17 19.30
CA GLY A 50 11.82 -5.34 18.29
C GLY A 50 11.55 -3.85 18.40
N TYR A 51 11.96 -3.10 17.36
CA TYR A 51 11.66 -1.68 17.21
C TYR A 51 10.44 -1.49 16.32
N TYR A 52 9.52 -0.66 16.78
CA TYR A 52 8.33 -0.25 16.06
C TYR A 52 8.46 1.22 15.74
N VAL A 53 8.14 1.62 14.52
CA VAL A 53 8.20 3.01 14.06
C VAL A 53 6.89 3.34 13.37
N ARG A 54 6.39 4.54 13.57
CA ARG A 54 5.26 5.04 12.77
C ARG A 54 5.81 5.55 11.45
N LEU A 55 5.10 5.28 10.36
CA LEU A 55 5.44 5.86 9.06
C LEU A 55 4.93 7.31 9.03
N PRO A 56 5.75 8.27 8.57
CA PRO A 56 5.34 9.66 8.42
C PRO A 56 4.42 9.78 7.20
N LEU A 57 3.17 9.36 7.37
CA LEU A 57 2.12 9.58 6.39
C LEU A 57 1.67 11.04 6.48
N GLU A 58 1.45 11.67 5.33
CA GLU A 58 0.97 13.04 5.26
C GLU A 58 -0.44 13.14 5.85
N GLU A 59 -0.62 13.92 6.92
CA GLU A 59 -1.90 14.01 7.64
C GLU A 59 -2.98 14.71 6.81
N THR A 60 -2.58 15.63 5.94
CA THR A 60 -3.44 16.30 4.97
C THR A 60 -3.47 15.48 3.68
N CYS A 61 -4.20 14.37 3.69
CA CYS A 61 -4.65 13.76 2.45
C CYS A 61 -5.78 14.61 1.87
N ASP A 62 -5.46 15.85 1.48
CA ASP A 62 -6.38 16.71 0.74
C ASP A 62 -6.77 15.95 -0.52
N GLN A 63 -8.05 15.55 -0.59
CA GLN A 63 -8.68 14.69 -1.61
C GLN A 63 -7.75 14.33 -2.77
N LEU A 64 -7.06 13.19 -2.66
CA LEU A 64 -6.21 12.70 -3.73
C LEU A 64 -7.00 12.69 -5.04
N PRO A 65 -6.47 13.31 -6.11
CA PRO A 65 -7.19 13.38 -7.36
C PRO A 65 -7.47 11.96 -7.86
N THR A 66 -8.69 11.72 -8.33
CA THR A 66 -9.10 10.38 -8.73
C THR A 66 -8.27 9.90 -9.93
N ASN A 67 -7.57 8.78 -9.78
CA ASN A 67 -6.80 8.14 -10.86
C ASN A 67 -7.69 7.50 -11.96
N LYS A 68 -9.01 7.52 -11.80
CA LYS A 68 -10.01 6.83 -12.63
C LYS A 68 -9.85 7.11 -14.12
N ALA A 69 -9.67 8.37 -14.51
CA ALA A 69 -9.55 8.74 -15.94
C ALA A 69 -8.24 8.22 -16.57
N ILE A 70 -7.16 8.13 -15.79
CA ILE A 70 -5.88 7.58 -16.25
C ILE A 70 -5.98 6.05 -16.32
N ALA A 71 -6.52 5.43 -15.27
CA ALA A 71 -6.74 3.98 -15.22
C ALA A 71 -7.64 3.51 -16.38
N TYR A 72 -8.74 4.20 -16.64
CA TYR A 72 -9.64 3.88 -17.74
C TYR A 72 -8.95 3.99 -19.11
N ARG A 73 -8.17 5.05 -19.36
CA ARG A 73 -7.44 5.19 -20.63
C ARG A 73 -6.40 4.08 -20.81
N ARG A 74 -5.68 3.71 -19.74
CA ARG A 74 -4.75 2.57 -19.77
C ARG A 74 -5.49 1.27 -20.09
N LEU A 75 -6.63 1.02 -19.44
CA LEU A 75 -7.46 -0.15 -19.69
C LEU A 75 -7.93 -0.20 -21.15
N ALA A 76 -8.47 0.90 -21.68
CA ALA A 76 -8.91 0.96 -23.07
C ALA A 76 -7.77 0.66 -24.06
N SER A 77 -6.57 1.17 -23.78
CA SER A 77 -5.39 0.89 -24.60
C SER A 77 -4.99 -0.58 -24.53
N VAL A 78 -4.98 -1.17 -23.34
CA VAL A 78 -4.66 -2.60 -23.15
C VAL A 78 -5.69 -3.47 -23.86
N MET A 79 -6.99 -3.17 -23.73
CA MET A 79 -8.05 -3.92 -24.42
C MET A 79 -7.91 -3.83 -25.94
N LYS A 80 -7.56 -2.66 -26.49
CA LYS A 80 -7.32 -2.50 -27.93
C LYS A 80 -6.14 -3.37 -28.39
N MET A 81 -5.05 -3.39 -27.63
CA MET A 81 -3.88 -4.22 -27.93
C MET A 81 -4.22 -5.71 -27.88
N LEU A 82 -4.97 -6.15 -26.87
CA LEU A 82 -5.39 -7.55 -26.73
C LEU A 82 -6.35 -7.98 -27.83
N HIS A 83 -7.32 -7.14 -28.22
CA HIS A 83 -8.21 -7.46 -29.33
C HIS A 83 -7.49 -7.55 -30.68
N ALA A 84 -6.39 -6.80 -30.87
CA ALA A 84 -5.57 -6.91 -32.06
C ALA A 84 -4.77 -8.22 -32.13
N ASN A 85 -4.53 -8.87 -30.99
CA ASN A 85 -3.80 -10.14 -30.90
C ASN A 85 -4.65 -11.21 -30.21
N SER A 86 -5.43 -11.95 -31.02
CA SER A 86 -6.35 -12.98 -30.54
C SER A 86 -5.67 -14.12 -29.77
N GLU A 87 -4.41 -14.44 -30.09
CA GLU A 87 -3.67 -15.51 -29.38
C GLU A 87 -3.33 -15.06 -27.96
N LEU A 88 -2.81 -13.84 -27.80
CA LEU A 88 -2.49 -13.26 -26.49
C LEU A 88 -3.75 -13.13 -25.63
N LEU A 89 -4.87 -12.71 -26.23
CA LEU A 89 -6.14 -12.62 -25.51
C LEU A 89 -6.60 -13.98 -24.96
N GLN A 90 -6.45 -15.06 -25.73
CA GLN A 90 -6.77 -16.41 -25.28
C GLN A 90 -5.87 -16.86 -24.13
N GLN A 91 -4.57 -16.55 -24.17
CA GLN A 91 -3.64 -16.85 -23.09
C GLN A 91 -4.03 -16.14 -21.79
N TYR A 92 -4.38 -14.85 -21.86
CA TYR A 92 -4.88 -14.10 -20.71
C TYR A 92 -6.14 -14.74 -20.12
N HIS A 93 -7.08 -15.17 -20.98
CA HIS A 93 -8.29 -15.84 -20.53
C HIS A 93 -7.97 -17.16 -19.81
N SER A 94 -7.06 -17.98 -20.34
CA SER A 94 -6.62 -19.23 -19.68
C SER A 94 -6.07 -18.97 -18.28
N ILE A 95 -5.18 -17.97 -18.14
CA ILE A 95 -4.60 -17.60 -16.85
C ILE A 95 -5.68 -17.17 -15.86
N PHE A 96 -6.70 -16.43 -16.29
CA PHE A 96 -7.81 -16.07 -15.41
C PHE A 96 -8.62 -17.28 -14.96
N GLN A 97 -8.87 -18.26 -15.83
CA GLN A 97 -9.55 -19.50 -15.42
C GLN A 97 -8.71 -20.30 -14.42
N GLU A 98 -7.41 -20.46 -14.68
CA GLU A 98 -6.50 -21.15 -13.77
C GLU A 98 -6.45 -20.49 -12.38
N GLN A 99 -6.45 -19.15 -12.33
CA GLN A 99 -6.47 -18.42 -11.07
C GLN A 99 -7.82 -18.49 -10.33
N LEU A 100 -8.93 -18.60 -11.06
CA LEU A 100 -10.25 -18.86 -10.48
C LEU A 100 -10.30 -20.26 -9.86
N GLU A 101 -9.79 -21.27 -10.57
CA GLU A 101 -9.70 -22.65 -10.07
C GLU A 101 -8.78 -22.77 -8.85
N ALA A 102 -7.68 -22.01 -8.83
CA ALA A 102 -6.76 -21.94 -7.70
C ALA A 102 -7.32 -21.16 -6.49
N GLY A 103 -8.50 -20.54 -6.61
CA GLY A 103 -9.09 -19.70 -5.56
C GLY A 103 -8.32 -18.41 -5.29
N ILE A 104 -7.49 -17.97 -6.23
CA ILE A 104 -6.77 -16.69 -6.17
C ILE A 104 -7.71 -15.54 -6.58
N LEU A 105 -8.58 -15.80 -7.56
CA LEU A 105 -9.62 -14.89 -8.00
C LEU A 105 -10.99 -15.41 -7.56
N GLU A 106 -11.92 -14.48 -7.32
CA GLU A 106 -13.33 -14.76 -7.07
C GLU A 106 -14.21 -13.91 -8.00
N GLU A 107 -15.33 -14.47 -8.45
CA GLU A 107 -16.29 -13.71 -9.26
C GLU A 107 -17.10 -12.79 -8.35
N VAL A 108 -17.01 -11.48 -8.59
CA VAL A 108 -17.77 -10.49 -7.83
C VAL A 108 -19.22 -10.53 -8.30
N VAL A 109 -20.11 -11.02 -7.43
CA VAL A 109 -21.55 -10.87 -7.66
C VAL A 109 -21.86 -9.37 -7.60
N ASN A 110 -22.30 -8.79 -8.71
CA ASN A 110 -22.83 -7.42 -8.75
C ASN A 110 -24.19 -7.35 -8.05
N THR A 111 -24.29 -7.77 -6.79
CA THR A 111 -25.31 -7.23 -5.90
C THR A 111 -24.86 -5.82 -5.62
N VAL A 112 -25.32 -4.84 -6.40
CA VAL A 112 -25.16 -3.43 -6.06
C VAL A 112 -25.69 -3.31 -4.63
N PRO A 113 -24.86 -3.13 -3.58
CA PRO A 113 -25.42 -2.59 -2.37
C PRO A 113 -25.81 -1.18 -2.80
N GLU A 114 -27.07 -0.80 -2.63
CA GLU A 114 -27.43 0.60 -2.62
C GLU A 114 -26.60 1.26 -1.50
N TYR A 115 -25.36 1.65 -1.79
CA TYR A 115 -24.67 2.63 -0.99
C TYR A 115 -25.47 3.90 -1.27
N ARG A 116 -26.44 4.14 -0.39
CA ARG A 116 -27.19 5.37 -0.37
C ARG A 116 -26.17 6.49 -0.41
N THR A 117 -26.42 7.39 -1.34
CA THR A 117 -25.75 8.67 -1.46
C THR A 117 -26.07 9.49 -0.21
N THR A 118 -25.37 9.21 0.89
CA THR A 118 -25.35 10.07 2.07
C THR A 118 -23.89 10.41 2.35
N GLY A 119 -23.36 11.31 1.51
CA GLY A 119 -22.43 12.37 1.90
C GLY A 119 -21.28 12.07 2.87
N VAL A 120 -20.58 10.94 2.75
CA VAL A 120 -19.30 10.72 3.42
C VAL A 120 -18.35 10.03 2.44
N THR A 121 -17.22 10.67 2.17
CA THR A 121 -16.14 10.13 1.34
C THR A 121 -15.49 8.96 2.07
N ASP A 122 -15.77 7.73 1.65
CA ASP A 122 -15.04 6.54 2.07
C ASP A 122 -13.60 6.61 1.53
N ALA A 123 -12.71 7.23 2.30
CA ALA A 123 -11.30 6.90 2.22
C ALA A 123 -11.16 5.46 2.74
N TYR A 124 -10.59 4.55 1.96
CA TYR A 124 -10.22 3.22 2.46
C TYR A 124 -8.90 3.33 3.22
N PRO A 125 -8.85 3.19 4.57
CA PRO A 125 -7.62 2.85 5.25
C PRO A 125 -7.50 1.32 5.21
N GLY A 126 -6.46 0.82 4.54
CA GLY A 126 -6.12 -0.60 4.65
C GLY A 126 -5.69 -0.90 6.09
N GLU A 127 -6.59 -1.42 6.91
CA GLU A 127 -6.23 -1.99 8.20
C GLU A 127 -5.37 -3.25 7.96
N PRO A 128 -4.20 -3.40 8.61
CA PRO A 128 -3.46 -4.64 8.56
C PRO A 128 -4.20 -5.69 9.39
N ARG A 129 -4.86 -6.63 8.70
CA ARG A 129 -5.40 -7.84 9.33
C ARG A 129 -4.29 -8.87 9.51
N VAL A 130 -3.88 -9.10 10.77
CA VAL A 130 -3.39 -10.41 11.19
C VAL A 130 -4.12 -10.78 12.49
N VAL A 131 -5.15 -11.62 12.36
CA VAL A 131 -5.76 -12.33 13.48
C VAL A 131 -5.67 -13.83 13.23
N HIS A 132 -4.97 -14.54 14.11
CA HIS A 132 -5.40 -15.88 14.52
C HIS A 132 -5.22 -16.02 16.03
N ALA A 133 -6.29 -15.70 16.75
CA ALA A 133 -6.53 -16.22 18.09
C ALA A 133 -7.21 -17.60 17.96
N LYS A 134 -6.45 -18.64 18.26
CA LYS A 134 -6.90 -19.97 18.73
C LYS A 134 -5.85 -20.34 19.78
N ASP A 135 -6.15 -20.46 21.06
CA ASP A 135 -7.11 -21.38 21.63
C ASP A 135 -7.88 -20.80 22.83
N ARG A 136 -9.19 -21.01 22.83
CA ARG A 136 -10.06 -20.84 23.99
C ARG A 136 -10.92 -22.10 24.07
N MET A 137 -10.52 -23.06 24.91
CA MET A 137 -11.33 -24.07 25.60
C MET A 137 -10.44 -24.50 26.79
N THR A 138 -10.83 -24.51 28.06
CA THR A 138 -12.13 -24.87 28.65
C THR A 138 -12.24 -24.28 30.07
N GLU A 139 -13.47 -24.03 30.51
CA GLU A 139 -13.96 -23.76 31.88
C GLU A 139 -13.41 -24.82 32.88
N ASP A 140 -13.15 -24.59 34.17
CA ASP A 140 -14.07 -24.23 35.29
C ASP A 140 -13.26 -24.33 36.64
N PRO A 141 -13.80 -24.11 37.86
CA PRO A 141 -14.44 -22.93 38.43
C PRO A 141 -13.81 -22.46 39.79
N ALA A 142 -14.24 -21.28 40.25
CA ALA A 142 -14.37 -20.78 41.63
C ALA A 142 -13.33 -21.15 42.72
N VAL A 143 -12.65 -20.12 43.27
CA VAL A 143 -12.56 -19.99 44.73
C VAL A 143 -12.53 -18.53 45.17
N ASP A 144 -13.40 -18.27 46.13
CA ASP A 144 -13.65 -17.05 46.90
C ASP A 144 -12.48 -16.67 47.80
N GLY A 145 -12.36 -15.38 48.16
CA GLY A 145 -11.47 -14.93 49.22
C GLY A 145 -10.76 -13.60 48.98
N ARG A 146 -11.44 -12.48 49.30
CA ARG A 146 -10.74 -11.26 49.76
C ARG A 146 -10.11 -11.53 51.13
N PRO A 147 -9.06 -10.77 51.48
CA PRO A 147 -9.10 -10.18 52.82
C PRO A 147 -8.71 -8.70 52.85
N ASP A 148 -9.45 -8.01 53.73
CA ASP A 148 -9.22 -6.78 54.51
C ASP A 148 -8.03 -5.84 54.20
#